data_AF-A0A8D2E3X1-F1
#
_entry.id   AF-A0A8D2E3X1-F1
#
_cell.length_a   1.000
_cell.length_b   1.000
_cell.length_c   1.000
_cell.angle_alpha   90.00
_cell.angle_beta   90.00
_cell.angle_gamma   90.00
#
_symmetry.space_group_name_H-M   'P 1'
#
loop_
_entity.id
_entity.type
_entity.pdbx_description
1 polymer ?
#
loop_
_entity_poly.entity_id
_entity_poly.type
_entity_poly.pdbx_seq_one_letter_code
_entity_poly.pdbx_strand_id
1 'polypeptide(L)'
;PLSIPWQVPHTRPVSLSTGSCVTIKGTPILPFINDPQLQVDFHTETCEKSDIAFHFRVYFGHVVVMNSRECGSWKSEMRCSNVPFEDGKPFELCISVLDNEYQVSVNGQHCYSFPHRFPPCYVKMVQVCRDISLTSMCVCN
;
A
#
# COMPACT_ATOMS: atom_id res chain seq x y z
N PRO A 1 -12.73 17.03 -20.41
CA PRO A 1 -11.28 17.25 -20.14
C PRO A 1 -10.59 15.91 -19.87
N LEU A 2 -9.60 15.53 -20.67
CA LEU A 2 -8.81 14.33 -20.43
C LEU A 2 -8.00 14.55 -19.15
N SER A 3 -8.29 13.80 -18.09
CA SER A 3 -7.54 13.87 -16.84
C SER A 3 -6.10 13.46 -17.08
N ILE A 4 -5.15 14.24 -16.54
CA ILE A 4 -3.72 13.90 -16.56
C ILE A 4 -3.57 12.54 -15.86
N PRO A 5 -2.88 11.56 -16.46
CA PRO A 5 -2.67 10.26 -15.84
C PRO A 5 -1.85 10.40 -14.55
N TRP A 6 -2.19 9.62 -13.53
CA TRP A 6 -1.44 9.65 -12.27
C TRP A 6 -0.02 9.18 -12.51
N GLN A 7 0.95 9.97 -12.07
CA GLN A 7 2.37 9.61 -12.16
C GLN A 7 2.70 8.55 -11.10
N VAL A 8 3.46 7.54 -11.49
CA VAL A 8 3.99 6.49 -10.62
C VAL A 8 5.53 6.56 -10.68
N PRO A 9 6.25 6.69 -9.55
CA PRO A 9 5.76 6.70 -8.17
C PRO A 9 4.85 7.90 -7.86
N HIS A 10 3.78 7.64 -7.11
CA HIS A 10 2.85 8.65 -6.63
C HIS A 10 3.05 8.84 -5.12
N THR A 11 3.21 10.08 -4.68
CA THR A 11 3.31 10.42 -3.25
C THR A 11 2.18 11.36 -2.85
N ARG A 12 1.56 11.11 -1.69
CA ARG A 12 0.51 11.97 -1.15
C ARG A 12 0.78 12.26 0.33
N PRO A 13 0.92 13.52 0.76
CA PRO A 13 0.91 13.88 2.17
C PRO A 13 -0.43 13.50 2.83
N VAL A 14 -0.39 12.96 4.04
CA VAL A 14 -1.57 12.48 4.77
C VAL A 14 -1.48 12.78 6.27
N SER A 15 -2.62 12.70 6.94
CA SER A 15 -2.71 12.57 8.40
C SER A 15 -3.66 11.42 8.68
N LEU A 16 -3.20 10.40 9.38
CA LEU A 16 -3.98 9.19 9.67
C LEU A 16 -4.29 9.08 11.16
N SER A 17 -5.49 8.62 11.47
CA SER A 17 -5.94 8.21 12.81
C SER A 17 -6.75 6.92 12.72
N THR A 18 -7.10 6.31 13.85
CA THR A 18 -8.13 5.26 13.85
C THR A 18 -9.36 5.76 13.09
N GLY A 19 -9.90 4.94 12.20
CA GLY A 19 -11.03 5.27 11.32
C GLY A 19 -10.62 5.74 9.93
N SER A 20 -9.38 6.23 9.75
CA SER A 20 -8.88 6.60 8.43
C SER A 20 -8.83 5.39 7.48
N CYS A 21 -9.02 5.63 6.19
CA CYS A 21 -8.91 4.62 5.14
C CYS A 21 -8.20 5.20 3.92
N VAL A 22 -7.18 4.49 3.44
CA VAL A 22 -6.50 4.78 2.17
C VAL A 22 -7.01 3.83 1.10
N THR A 23 -7.62 4.37 0.04
CA THR A 23 -8.13 3.60 -1.09
C THR A 23 -7.28 3.88 -2.33
N ILE A 24 -6.76 2.82 -2.95
CA ILE A 24 -5.90 2.86 -4.13
C ILE A 24 -6.56 2.01 -5.22
N LYS A 25 -6.78 2.59 -6.41
CA LYS A 25 -7.29 1.87 -7.58
C LYS A 25 -6.25 1.92 -8.69
N GLY A 26 -5.98 0.78 -9.29
CA GLY A 26 -5.03 0.68 -10.39
C GLY A 26 -5.14 -0.65 -11.11
N THR A 27 -4.23 -0.88 -12.04
CA THR A 27 -4.13 -2.11 -12.84
C THR A 27 -2.65 -2.47 -12.99
N PRO A 28 -2.24 -3.74 -12.82
CA PRO A 28 -0.89 -4.17 -13.17
C PRO A 28 -0.59 -3.89 -14.65
N ILE A 29 0.59 -3.34 -14.96
CA ILE A 29 0.96 -2.97 -16.35
C ILE A 29 1.62 -4.10 -17.13
N LEU A 30 2.00 -5.19 -16.45
CA LEU A 30 2.55 -6.40 -17.06
C LEU A 30 1.69 -7.60 -16.65
N PRO A 31 1.65 -8.67 -17.49
CA PRO A 31 1.09 -9.95 -17.10
C PRO A 31 1.83 -10.58 -15.92
N PHE A 32 1.17 -11.41 -15.12
CA PHE A 32 1.74 -12.00 -13.90
C PHE A 32 2.99 -12.86 -14.18
N ILE A 33 3.08 -13.48 -15.37
CA ILE A 33 4.27 -14.26 -15.77
C ILE A 33 5.57 -13.44 -15.84
N ASN A 34 5.48 -12.11 -15.87
CA ASN A 34 6.62 -11.19 -15.87
C ASN A 34 6.93 -10.64 -14.47
N ASP A 35 6.42 -11.27 -13.41
CA ASP A 35 6.62 -10.91 -12.00
C ASP A 35 6.38 -9.42 -11.65
N PRO A 36 5.29 -8.79 -12.11
CA PRO A 36 4.98 -7.40 -11.78
C PRO A 36 4.75 -7.23 -10.28
N GLN A 37 4.99 -6.02 -9.80
CA GLN A 37 4.86 -5.70 -8.38
C GLN A 37 4.05 -4.44 -8.14
N LEU A 38 3.44 -4.38 -6.97
CA LEU A 38 2.89 -3.16 -6.36
C LEU A 38 3.61 -2.91 -5.05
N GLN A 39 3.91 -1.66 -4.74
CA GLN A 39 4.38 -1.27 -3.41
C GLN A 39 3.62 -0.05 -2.90
N VAL A 40 3.23 -0.12 -1.63
CA VAL A 40 2.62 0.97 -0.87
C VAL A 40 3.41 1.15 0.42
N ASP A 41 3.92 2.37 0.64
CA ASP A 41 4.70 2.71 1.84
C ASP A 41 4.04 3.84 2.61
N PHE A 42 3.89 3.65 3.92
CA PHE A 42 3.40 4.67 4.85
C PHE A 42 4.61 5.27 5.57
N HIS A 43 5.11 6.39 5.04
CA HIS A 43 6.29 7.08 5.52
C HIS A 43 6.00 7.95 6.73
N THR A 44 6.94 7.99 7.69
CA THR A 44 6.83 8.81 8.91
C THR A 44 7.18 10.28 8.68
N GLU A 45 7.77 10.63 7.54
CA GLU A 45 8.03 12.00 7.10
C GLU A 45 7.69 12.14 5.60
N THR A 46 7.77 13.34 5.05
CA THR A 46 7.54 13.58 3.62
C THR A 46 8.74 13.22 2.71
N CYS A 47 9.81 12.66 3.29
CA CYS A 47 11.02 12.21 2.59
C CYS A 47 11.04 10.69 2.45
N GLU A 48 11.38 10.16 1.26
CA GLU A 48 11.43 8.72 0.98
C GLU A 48 12.46 7.93 1.82
N LYS A 49 13.44 8.62 2.41
CA LYS A 49 14.46 8.03 3.29
C LYS A 49 14.00 7.86 4.74
N SER A 50 12.82 8.39 5.09
CA SER A 50 12.24 8.28 6.44
C SER A 50 11.90 6.85 6.84
N ASP A 51 11.61 6.64 8.11
CA ASP A 51 11.07 5.36 8.56
C ASP A 51 9.72 5.05 7.89
N ILE A 52 9.40 3.76 7.83
CA ILE A 52 8.19 3.27 7.17
C ILE A 52 7.38 2.53 8.22
N ALA A 53 6.22 3.10 8.58
CA ALA A 53 5.30 2.52 9.54
C ALA A 53 4.66 1.23 9.01
N PHE A 54 4.36 1.21 7.72
CA PHE A 54 3.80 0.07 7.03
C PHE A 54 4.30 0.02 5.59
N HIS A 55 5.06 -1.01 5.26
CA HIS A 55 5.48 -1.39 3.92
C HIS A 55 4.60 -2.55 3.46
N PHE A 56 3.90 -2.38 2.35
CA PHE A 56 3.07 -3.40 1.73
C PHE A 56 3.54 -3.62 0.30
N ARG A 57 4.11 -4.79 0.02
CA ARG A 57 4.61 -5.14 -1.31
C ARG A 57 3.95 -6.41 -1.82
N VAL A 58 3.33 -6.30 -2.99
CA VAL A 58 2.72 -7.41 -3.71
C VAL A 58 3.67 -7.84 -4.81
N TYR A 59 3.99 -9.13 -4.86
CA TYR A 59 4.49 -9.81 -6.04
C TYR A 59 3.29 -10.54 -6.64
N PHE A 60 2.70 -9.96 -7.70
CA PHE A 60 1.42 -10.42 -8.21
C PHE A 60 1.48 -11.91 -8.60
N GLY A 61 0.49 -12.70 -8.17
CA GLY A 61 0.45 -14.15 -8.40
C GLY A 61 1.34 -15.00 -7.48
N HIS A 62 2.16 -14.38 -6.61
CA HIS A 62 3.16 -15.10 -5.81
C HIS A 62 3.02 -14.89 -4.30
N VAL A 63 3.30 -13.69 -3.80
CA VAL A 63 3.38 -13.42 -2.36
C VAL A 63 3.15 -11.95 -2.06
N VAL A 64 2.54 -11.67 -0.92
CA VAL A 64 2.54 -10.35 -0.29
C VAL A 64 3.56 -10.35 0.84
N VAL A 65 4.41 -9.32 0.88
CA VAL A 65 5.38 -9.07 1.94
C VAL A 65 5.02 -7.77 2.64
N MET A 66 4.88 -7.83 3.95
CA MET A 66 4.61 -6.68 4.81
C MET A 66 5.73 -6.49 5.82
N ASN A 67 6.12 -5.25 6.10
CA ASN A 67 7.15 -4.95 7.09
C ASN A 67 7.04 -3.51 7.62
N SER A 68 7.92 -3.15 8.55
CA SER A 68 8.24 -1.78 8.96
C SER A 68 9.74 -1.53 8.77
N ARG A 69 10.12 -0.26 8.59
CA ARG A 69 11.50 0.20 8.66
C ARG A 69 11.60 1.19 9.82
N GLU A 70 12.45 0.89 10.79
CA GLU A 70 12.58 1.69 12.03
C GLU A 70 14.05 1.93 12.31
N CYS A 71 14.39 3.20 12.52
CA CYS A 71 15.77 3.69 12.56
C CYS A 71 16.56 3.26 11.31
N GLY A 72 15.94 3.35 10.13
CA GLY A 72 16.54 2.99 8.85
C GLY A 72 16.72 1.48 8.61
N SER A 73 16.33 0.62 9.55
CA SER A 73 16.48 -0.84 9.42
C SER A 73 15.14 -1.55 9.27
N TRP A 74 15.06 -2.44 8.28
CA TRP A 74 13.91 -3.35 8.12
C TRP A 74 13.78 -4.27 9.33
N LYS A 75 12.53 -4.53 9.74
CA LYS A 75 12.20 -5.42 10.86
C LYS A 75 11.78 -6.80 10.35
N SER A 76 11.10 -7.58 11.19
CA SER A 76 10.60 -8.90 10.80
C SER A 76 9.53 -8.78 9.73
N GLU A 77 9.75 -9.45 8.60
CA GLU A 77 8.76 -9.56 7.53
C GLU A 77 7.56 -10.43 7.97
N MET A 78 6.38 -10.09 7.47
CA MET A 78 5.22 -10.97 7.41
C MET A 78 4.96 -11.31 5.94
N ARG A 79 4.80 -12.59 5.62
CA ARG A 79 4.59 -13.07 4.25
C ARG A 79 3.25 -13.80 4.14
N CYS A 80 2.49 -13.50 3.10
CA CYS A 80 1.19 -14.13 2.84
C CYS A 80 1.14 -14.67 1.41
N SER A 81 0.81 -15.95 1.24
CA SER A 81 0.68 -16.61 -0.07
C SER A 81 -0.68 -16.37 -0.73
N ASN A 82 -1.70 -15.92 0.02
CA ASN A 82 -2.96 -15.51 -0.57
C ASN A 82 -2.75 -14.16 -1.28
N VAL A 83 -2.89 -14.12 -2.61
CA VAL A 83 -2.69 -12.91 -3.44
C VAL A 83 -3.93 -12.72 -4.34
N PRO A 84 -5.02 -12.11 -3.85
CA PRO A 84 -6.32 -12.06 -4.52
C PRO A 84 -6.40 -10.93 -5.55
N PHE A 85 -5.37 -10.80 -6.37
CA PHE A 85 -5.34 -9.93 -7.54
C PHE A 85 -5.50 -10.78 -8.80
N GLU A 86 -6.17 -10.24 -9.81
CA GLU A 86 -6.42 -10.95 -11.06
C GLU A 86 -5.54 -10.38 -12.18
N ASP A 87 -4.98 -11.26 -13.01
CA ASP A 87 -4.06 -10.87 -14.08
C ASP A 87 -4.75 -9.97 -15.12
N GLY A 88 -4.11 -8.86 -15.46
CA GLY A 88 -4.61 -7.84 -16.38
C GLY A 88 -5.88 -7.09 -15.94
N LYS A 89 -6.39 -7.32 -14.71
CA LYS A 89 -7.62 -6.68 -14.23
C LYS A 89 -7.34 -5.52 -13.25
N PRO A 90 -8.23 -4.51 -13.22
CA PRO A 90 -8.15 -3.46 -12.21
C PRO A 90 -8.42 -4.03 -10.81
N PHE A 91 -7.82 -3.41 -9.81
CA PHE A 91 -8.04 -3.70 -8.40
C PHE A 91 -8.48 -2.45 -7.65
N GLU A 92 -9.18 -2.67 -6.53
CA GLU A 92 -9.37 -1.71 -5.46
C GLU A 92 -8.70 -2.23 -4.19
N LEU A 93 -7.67 -1.53 -3.72
CA LEU A 93 -6.97 -1.81 -2.48
C LEU A 93 -7.41 -0.80 -1.42
N CYS A 94 -7.94 -1.29 -0.30
CA CYS A 94 -8.33 -0.47 0.83
C CYS A 94 -7.47 -0.84 2.04
N ILE A 95 -6.83 0.16 2.65
CA ILE A 95 -6.03 0.03 3.86
C ILE A 95 -6.71 0.85 4.95
N SER A 96 -7.45 0.18 5.83
CA SER A 96 -8.17 0.77 6.95
C SER A 96 -7.29 0.80 8.19
N VAL A 97 -7.26 1.95 8.86
CA VAL A 97 -6.55 2.15 10.13
C VAL A 97 -7.51 1.80 11.26
N LEU A 98 -7.35 0.61 11.84
CA LEU A 98 -8.08 0.17 13.03
C LEU A 98 -7.26 0.49 14.29
N ASP A 99 -7.81 0.23 15.47
CA ASP A 99 -7.15 0.57 16.74
C ASP A 99 -5.78 -0.10 16.91
N ASN A 100 -5.63 -1.35 16.47
CA ASN A 100 -4.43 -2.15 16.70
C ASN A 100 -3.67 -2.54 15.42
N GLU A 101 -4.22 -2.26 14.24
CA GLU A 101 -3.66 -2.74 12.97
C GLU A 101 -4.05 -1.89 11.76
N TYR A 102 -3.28 -2.06 10.68
CA TYR A 102 -3.74 -1.77 9.33
C TYR A 102 -4.45 -3.02 8.79
N GLN A 103 -5.74 -2.89 8.50
CA GLN A 103 -6.54 -3.92 7.85
C GLN A 103 -6.54 -3.66 6.34
N VAL A 104 -6.14 -4.66 5.56
CA VAL A 104 -6.04 -4.57 4.10
C VAL A 104 -7.11 -5.43 3.45
N SER A 105 -7.87 -4.81 2.54
CA SER A 105 -8.89 -5.46 1.72
C SER A 105 -8.59 -5.25 0.25
N VAL A 106 -8.82 -6.28 -0.56
CA VAL A 106 -8.71 -6.23 -2.03
C VAL A 106 -10.09 -6.52 -2.59
N ASN A 107 -10.59 -5.64 -3.46
CA ASN A 107 -11.91 -5.74 -4.09
C ASN A 107 -13.05 -5.98 -3.08
N GLY A 108 -12.99 -5.28 -1.94
CA GLY A 108 -13.99 -5.37 -0.87
C GLY A 108 -13.85 -6.58 0.07
N GLN A 109 -12.93 -7.51 -0.19
CA GLN A 109 -12.68 -8.66 0.68
C GLN A 109 -11.46 -8.42 1.56
N HIS A 110 -11.61 -8.60 2.87
CA HIS A 110 -10.48 -8.59 3.81
C HIS A 110 -9.48 -9.70 3.49
N CYS A 111 -8.19 -9.34 3.45
CA CYS A 111 -7.11 -10.23 3.02
C CYS A 111 -5.95 -10.31 4.01
N TYR A 112 -5.58 -9.17 4.63
CA TYR A 112 -4.39 -9.09 5.47
C TYR A 112 -4.60 -8.15 6.65
N SER A 113 -3.90 -8.43 7.75
CA SER A 113 -3.81 -7.55 8.92
C SER A 113 -2.35 -7.35 9.29
N PHE A 114 -1.93 -6.10 9.47
CA PHE A 114 -0.59 -5.76 9.93
C PHE A 114 -0.69 -4.99 11.25
N PRO A 115 -0.31 -5.59 12.39
CA PRO A 115 -0.34 -4.91 13.69
C PRO A 115 0.50 -3.63 13.68
N HIS A 116 0.00 -2.58 14.33
CA HIS A 116 0.70 -1.30 14.43
C HIS A 116 2.04 -1.48 15.13
N ARG A 117 3.13 -1.19 14.42
CA ARG A 117 4.48 -1.03 15.01
C ARG A 117 4.81 0.42 15.31
N PHE A 118 4.05 1.35 14.72
CA PHE A 118 4.05 2.77 15.03
C PHE A 118 2.62 3.23 15.30
N PRO A 119 2.42 4.28 16.11
CA PRO A 119 1.15 4.99 16.14
C PRO A 119 0.81 5.50 14.72
N PRO A 120 -0.43 5.31 14.22
CA PRO A 120 -0.78 5.69 12.85
C PRO A 120 -0.66 7.20 12.59
N CYS A 121 -0.76 8.04 13.64
CA CYS A 121 -0.56 9.48 13.55
C CYS A 121 0.87 9.91 13.18
N TYR A 122 1.83 8.99 13.22
CA TYR A 122 3.21 9.24 12.80
C TYR A 122 3.34 9.22 11.27
N VAL A 123 2.39 8.62 10.54
CA VAL A 123 2.40 8.62 9.08
C VAL A 123 2.12 10.02 8.54
N LYS A 124 3.02 10.53 7.71
CA LYS A 124 2.92 11.87 7.08
C LYS A 124 2.79 11.81 5.57
N MET A 125 3.16 10.69 4.95
CA MET A 125 3.08 10.54 3.50
C MET A 125 2.82 9.07 3.15
N VAL A 126 1.99 8.86 2.13
CA VAL A 126 1.80 7.54 1.52
C VAL A 126 2.34 7.57 0.09
N GLN A 127 3.19 6.60 -0.22
CA GLN A 127 3.77 6.40 -1.54
C GLN A 127 3.19 5.15 -2.18
N VAL A 128 2.85 5.22 -3.47
CA VAL A 128 2.43 4.09 -4.30
C VAL A 128 3.37 4.01 -5.50
N CYS A 129 4.02 2.86 -5.71
CA CYS A 129 5.01 2.70 -6.78
C CYS A 129 5.01 1.29 -7.39
N ARG A 130 5.93 1.07 -8.34
CA ARG A 130 6.15 -0.14 -9.15
C ARG A 130 5.17 -0.29 -10.33
N ASP A 131 4.90 -1.53 -10.74
CA ASP A 131 4.43 -1.93 -12.06
C ASP A 131 2.90 -1.85 -12.18
N ILE A 132 2.34 -0.70 -11.79
CA ILE A 132 0.90 -0.43 -11.88
C ILE A 132 0.61 0.88 -12.63
N SER A 133 -0.51 0.93 -13.32
CA SER A 133 -1.15 2.17 -13.73
C SER A 133 -2.08 2.60 -12.60
N LEU A 134 -1.84 3.77 -12.02
CA LEU A 134 -2.68 4.32 -10.95
C LEU A 134 -3.87 5.09 -11.54
N THR A 135 -5.07 4.78 -11.09
CA THR A 135 -6.32 5.42 -11.55
C THR A 135 -6.87 6.40 -10.51
N SER A 136 -6.72 6.08 -9.22
CA SER A 136 -7.09 6.98 -8.13
C SER A 136 -6.40 6.59 -6.83
N MET A 137 -6.10 7.60 -6.02
CA MET A 137 -5.75 7.42 -4.61
C MET A 137 -6.57 8.39 -3.76
N CYS A 138 -7.33 7.85 -2.80
CA CYS A 138 -8.19 8.58 -1.89
C CYS A 138 -7.79 8.31 -0.44
N VAL A 139 -7.99 9.30 0.42
CA VAL A 139 -7.81 9.17 1.87
C VAL A 139 -9.08 9.72 2.50
N CYS A 140 -9.79 8.86 3.23
CA CYS A 140 -10.96 9.20 4.02
C CYS A 140 -10.54 9.19 5.49
N ASN A 141 -11.04 10.14 6.28
CA ASN A 141 -10.82 10.23 7.72
C ASN A 141 -12.15 10.08 8.45
#